data_AF-A0A166GML1-F1
#
_entry.id   AF-A0A166GML1-F1
#
_cell.length_a   1.000
_cell.length_b   1.000
_cell.length_c   1.000
_cell.angle_alpha   90.00
_cell.angle_beta   90.00
_cell.angle_gamma   90.00
#
_symmetry.space_group_name_H-M   'P 1'
#
loop_
_entity.id
_entity.type
_entity.pdbx_description
1 polymer ?
#
loop_
_entity_poly.entity_id
_entity_poly.type
_entity_poly.pdbx_seq_one_letter_code
_entity_poly.pdbx_strand_id
1 'polypeptide(L)'
;SLEDLRDQVATTKGYFARDFSLGLGWNNMRYIIEAAALQATLLNRTLILPSFVYARACEYDIHVCAEYATMVNKGDAIGWDEWRELPIEQQMGWQLPMGLMLNLTHLREKHSVILVSDYLRLHGRPASDEHSNGAWHRTDYISTPNVFETDKSKKPSQFVVENSWYDPGGVNRVDFIPEEMKARGRYDESLSDAQYGRRGGWPAETESAVSRRLSAALPENKYYMDFATAKSTLQDGDSGAVWDLSTDEKVIDLLHHNGWEVLYTFLGALGADYTKTVVNPLDQVVRRSTIRGWVDEYDRETADVLVLAGETHLYRKPGAMRFTTEAGRRSFQDTVLNYLVPVDAVDELASKLASRMYERVGGRLWMGAHMRRGDFVRLGWAMESDPETHVRRVKDRLGKGREFLESLKSRDIQTYDIPGIKPNADLLSRPPPRSGDAFYVATDERDPKAMETIQSGGAVFMKDLLTQDDMRDFGWSLMITDYRAIVEQHLLAHSAFFYAHAMSSVAGGIVNMRGGAGADRHTSLLD
;
A
#
# COMPACT_ATOMS: atom_id res chain seq x y z
N SER A 1 -28.59 -1.96 10.31
CA SER A 1 -29.83 -2.43 9.65
C SER A 1 -29.66 -2.28 8.13
N LEU A 2 -30.64 -2.65 7.30
CA LEU A 2 -30.56 -2.33 5.86
C LEU A 2 -30.77 -0.83 5.62
N GLU A 3 -31.54 -0.19 6.49
CA GLU A 3 -31.81 1.24 6.51
C GLU A 3 -30.52 2.03 6.79
N ASP A 4 -29.71 1.61 7.77
CA ASP A 4 -28.43 2.27 8.07
C ASP A 4 -27.46 2.19 6.87
N LEU A 5 -27.43 1.02 6.19
CA LEU A 5 -26.61 0.85 4.98
C LEU A 5 -27.10 1.74 3.84
N ARG A 6 -28.42 1.85 3.65
CA ARG A 6 -29.02 2.76 2.67
C ARG A 6 -28.66 4.21 2.98
N ASP A 7 -28.80 4.62 4.23
CA ASP A 7 -28.56 6.00 4.65
C ASP A 7 -27.08 6.38 4.50
N GLN A 8 -26.16 5.44 4.76
CA GLN A 8 -24.73 5.61 4.48
C GLN A 8 -24.45 5.78 2.98
N VAL A 9 -25.13 5.03 2.11
CA VAL A 9 -24.95 5.12 0.65
C VAL A 9 -25.59 6.39 0.08
N ALA A 10 -26.71 6.85 0.65
CA ALA A 10 -27.48 7.97 0.13
C ALA A 10 -26.71 9.32 0.14
N THR A 11 -25.58 9.40 0.86
CA THR A 11 -24.73 10.60 0.90
C THR A 11 -23.72 10.69 -0.25
N THR A 12 -23.65 9.68 -1.13
CA THR A 12 -22.67 9.59 -2.22
C THR A 12 -23.34 9.51 -3.60
N LYS A 13 -22.55 9.62 -4.68
CA LYS A 13 -23.00 9.56 -6.09
C LYS A 13 -23.24 8.12 -6.59
N GLY A 14 -23.40 7.15 -5.69
CA GLY A 14 -23.48 5.73 -5.99
C GLY A 14 -22.25 4.97 -5.55
N TYR A 15 -21.97 3.83 -6.18
CA TYR A 15 -20.93 2.89 -5.75
C TYR A 15 -19.67 2.99 -6.60
N PHE A 16 -18.54 2.67 -5.97
CA PHE A 16 -17.28 2.36 -6.62
C PHE A 16 -16.89 0.93 -6.29
N ALA A 17 -16.74 0.11 -7.33
CA ALA A 17 -16.26 -1.26 -7.23
C ALA A 17 -15.00 -1.43 -8.07
N ARG A 18 -14.28 -2.53 -7.83
CA ARG A 18 -13.14 -2.91 -8.66
C ARG A 18 -12.91 -4.40 -8.59
N ASP A 19 -12.06 -4.89 -9.46
CA ASP A 19 -11.51 -6.24 -9.34
C ASP A 19 -10.36 -6.22 -8.32
N PHE A 20 -10.46 -7.08 -7.32
CA PHE A 20 -9.48 -7.24 -6.24
C PHE A 20 -8.71 -8.55 -6.41
N SER A 21 -7.38 -8.50 -6.35
CA SER A 21 -6.56 -9.71 -6.45
C SER A 21 -6.42 -10.44 -5.11
N LEU A 22 -7.48 -11.14 -4.71
CA LEU A 22 -7.54 -11.88 -3.45
C LEU A 22 -6.50 -13.01 -3.32
N GLY A 23 -5.85 -13.41 -4.42
CA GLY A 23 -4.74 -14.38 -4.41
C GLY A 23 -3.42 -13.80 -3.88
N LEU A 24 -3.31 -12.47 -3.74
CA LEU A 24 -2.10 -11.83 -3.21
C LEU A 24 -2.08 -11.85 -1.68
N GLY A 25 -0.88 -11.76 -1.10
CA GLY A 25 -0.72 -11.60 0.35
C GLY A 25 -1.33 -10.30 0.87
N TRP A 26 -1.65 -10.27 2.17
CA TRP A 26 -2.41 -9.18 2.79
C TRP A 26 -1.86 -7.78 2.50
N ASN A 27 -0.55 -7.56 2.55
CA ASN A 27 0.00 -6.21 2.31
C ASN A 27 -0.25 -5.69 0.89
N ASN A 28 -0.24 -6.57 -0.12
CA ASN A 28 -0.59 -6.16 -1.48
C ASN A 28 -2.09 -5.85 -1.57
N MET A 29 -2.93 -6.66 -0.91
CA MET A 29 -4.36 -6.38 -0.79
C MET A 29 -4.64 -5.06 -0.08
N ARG A 30 -3.90 -4.74 0.99
CA ARG A 30 -3.98 -3.44 1.68
C ARG A 30 -3.67 -2.30 0.71
N TYR A 31 -2.61 -2.39 -0.09
CA TYR A 31 -2.28 -1.36 -1.09
C TYR A 31 -3.37 -1.17 -2.16
N ILE A 32 -4.05 -2.25 -2.55
CA ILE A 32 -5.20 -2.19 -3.46
C ILE A 32 -6.37 -1.46 -2.79
N ILE A 33 -6.65 -1.77 -1.52
CA ILE A 33 -7.69 -1.11 -0.71
C ILE A 33 -7.38 0.38 -0.50
N GLU A 34 -6.13 0.72 -0.20
CA GLU A 34 -5.66 2.11 -0.07
C GLU A 34 -5.95 2.92 -1.34
N ALA A 35 -5.59 2.38 -2.51
CA ALA A 35 -5.89 3.00 -3.80
C ALA A 35 -7.40 3.10 -4.05
N ALA A 36 -8.17 2.06 -3.75
CA ALA A 36 -9.61 2.03 -3.95
C ALA A 36 -10.34 3.06 -3.07
N ALA A 37 -9.91 3.24 -1.82
CA ALA A 37 -10.43 4.25 -0.90
C ALA A 37 -10.18 5.67 -1.43
N LEU A 38 -8.97 5.95 -1.93
CA LEU A 38 -8.67 7.22 -2.58
C LEU A 38 -9.56 7.46 -3.81
N GLN A 39 -9.62 6.49 -4.72
CA GLN A 39 -10.38 6.58 -5.97
C GLN A 39 -11.89 6.81 -5.73
N ALA A 40 -12.48 6.09 -4.78
CA ALA A 40 -13.88 6.24 -4.41
C ALA A 40 -14.16 7.61 -3.78
N THR A 41 -13.27 8.07 -2.90
CA THR A 41 -13.39 9.37 -2.21
C THR A 41 -13.32 10.52 -3.21
N LEU A 42 -12.38 10.47 -4.15
CA LEU A 42 -12.22 11.50 -5.19
C LEU A 42 -13.48 11.66 -6.06
N LEU A 43 -14.24 10.59 -6.28
CA LEU A 43 -15.48 10.62 -7.07
C LEU A 43 -16.74 10.79 -6.21
N ASN A 44 -16.59 10.97 -4.89
CA ASN A 44 -17.68 10.94 -3.91
C ASN A 44 -18.61 9.71 -4.10
N ARG A 45 -18.03 8.51 -4.13
CA ARG A 45 -18.75 7.23 -4.28
C ARG A 45 -18.49 6.33 -3.08
N THR A 46 -19.48 5.51 -2.71
CA THR A 46 -19.32 4.49 -1.68
C THR A 46 -18.46 3.34 -2.20
N LEU A 47 -17.31 3.11 -1.58
CA LEU A 47 -16.43 1.99 -1.90
C LEU A 47 -17.06 0.67 -1.49
N ILE A 48 -17.07 -0.30 -2.41
CA ILE A 48 -17.41 -1.69 -2.13
C ILE A 48 -16.11 -2.49 -1.99
N LEU A 49 -15.89 -3.02 -0.79
CA LEU A 49 -14.78 -3.95 -0.50
C LEU A 49 -15.24 -5.41 -0.54
N PRO A 50 -14.35 -6.37 -0.87
CA PRO A 50 -14.64 -7.79 -0.68
C PRO A 50 -15.01 -8.06 0.79
N SER A 51 -15.92 -8.99 1.03
CA SER A 51 -16.29 -9.37 2.41
C SER A 51 -15.21 -10.21 3.09
N PHE A 52 -14.28 -10.75 2.33
CA PHE A 52 -13.20 -11.60 2.81
C PHE A 52 -11.93 -11.44 1.97
N VAL A 53 -10.82 -11.94 2.51
CA VAL A 53 -9.54 -12.15 1.83
C VAL A 53 -9.06 -13.57 2.08
N TYR A 54 -8.07 -14.04 1.32
CA TYR A 54 -7.44 -15.33 1.59
C TYR A 54 -6.09 -15.16 2.27
N ALA A 55 -5.92 -15.86 3.37
CA ALA A 55 -4.60 -16.12 3.93
C ALA A 55 -3.97 -17.35 3.27
N ARG A 56 -2.64 -17.30 3.13
CA ARG A 56 -1.89 -18.23 2.27
C ARG A 56 -1.32 -19.44 2.98
N ALA A 57 -1.18 -19.39 4.30
CA ALA A 57 -0.61 -20.44 5.13
C ALA A 57 -1.19 -20.43 6.57
N CYS A 58 -0.94 -21.55 7.27
CA CYS A 58 -1.27 -21.79 8.66
C CYS A 58 0.02 -22.21 9.41
N GLU A 59 0.13 -21.86 10.70
CA GLU A 59 1.26 -22.23 11.57
C GLU A 59 1.19 -23.69 12.06
N TYR A 60 0.01 -24.30 11.96
CA TYR A 60 -0.28 -25.66 12.38
C TYR A 60 -0.63 -26.53 11.18
N ASP A 61 -0.91 -27.81 11.45
CA ASP A 61 -1.47 -28.70 10.43
C ASP A 61 -2.74 -28.09 9.81
N ILE A 62 -2.92 -28.28 8.51
CA ILE A 62 -4.01 -27.65 7.74
C ILE A 62 -5.39 -28.00 8.30
N HIS A 63 -5.54 -29.19 8.89
CA HIS A 63 -6.80 -29.61 9.50
C HIS A 63 -7.14 -28.81 10.75
N VAL A 64 -6.15 -28.36 11.52
CA VAL A 64 -6.38 -27.53 12.71
C VAL A 64 -6.95 -26.17 12.31
N CYS A 65 -6.34 -25.49 11.32
CA CYS A 65 -6.85 -24.20 10.87
C CYS A 65 -8.22 -24.33 10.15
N ALA A 66 -8.49 -25.46 9.50
CA ALA A 66 -9.77 -25.72 8.86
C ALA A 66 -10.95 -25.86 9.84
N GLU A 67 -10.69 -26.11 11.13
CA GLU A 67 -11.74 -26.09 12.17
C GLU A 67 -12.25 -24.67 12.48
N TYR A 68 -11.46 -23.63 12.17
CA TYR A 68 -11.76 -22.23 12.56
C TYR A 68 -12.03 -21.31 11.37
N ALA A 69 -11.45 -21.61 10.21
CA ALA A 69 -11.62 -20.81 8.99
C ALA A 69 -11.88 -21.70 7.78
N THR A 70 -12.72 -21.21 6.86
CA THR A 70 -13.03 -21.95 5.62
C THR A 70 -11.78 -22.16 4.80
N MET A 71 -11.35 -23.42 4.71
CA MET A 71 -10.21 -23.84 3.92
C MET A 71 -10.63 -24.00 2.45
N VAL A 72 -9.85 -23.42 1.53
CA VAL A 72 -10.13 -23.46 0.09
C VAL A 72 -8.87 -23.81 -0.70
N ASN A 73 -9.02 -24.46 -1.85
CA ASN A 73 -7.92 -24.55 -2.79
C ASN A 73 -7.76 -23.16 -3.42
N LYS A 74 -6.59 -22.52 -3.25
CA LYS A 74 -6.35 -21.15 -3.73
C LYS A 74 -6.50 -21.04 -5.23
N GLY A 75 -6.02 -22.05 -5.97
CA GLY A 75 -6.08 -22.04 -7.42
C GLY A 75 -7.51 -22.10 -7.93
N ASP A 76 -8.35 -22.95 -7.33
CA ASP A 76 -9.76 -23.05 -7.70
C ASP A 76 -10.58 -21.84 -7.23
N ALA A 77 -10.32 -21.32 -6.03
CA ALA A 77 -11.03 -20.16 -5.48
C ALA A 77 -10.77 -18.87 -6.28
N ILE A 78 -9.51 -18.66 -6.70
CA ILE A 78 -9.08 -17.46 -7.43
C ILE A 78 -9.19 -17.64 -8.95
N GLY A 79 -9.08 -18.89 -9.43
CA GLY A 79 -8.96 -19.21 -10.86
C GLY A 79 -7.53 -19.10 -11.40
N TRP A 80 -6.50 -19.34 -10.57
CA TRP A 80 -5.08 -19.24 -10.94
C TRP A 80 -4.39 -20.60 -10.83
N ASP A 81 -3.61 -20.99 -11.83
CA ASP A 81 -2.94 -22.29 -11.85
C ASP A 81 -1.58 -22.32 -11.12
N GLU A 82 -1.14 -21.18 -10.55
CA GLU A 82 0.20 -20.99 -9.94
C GLU A 82 0.57 -22.07 -8.92
N TRP A 83 -0.40 -22.58 -8.16
CA TRP A 83 -0.16 -23.52 -7.06
C TRP A 83 -0.49 -24.98 -7.40
N ARG A 84 -1.02 -25.29 -8.59
CA ARG A 84 -1.55 -26.64 -8.90
C ARG A 84 -0.51 -27.76 -8.77
N GLU A 85 0.75 -27.46 -9.04
CA GLU A 85 1.85 -28.42 -9.00
C GLU A 85 2.52 -28.53 -7.61
N LEU A 86 2.08 -27.74 -6.63
CA LEU A 86 2.63 -27.78 -5.27
C LEU A 86 1.96 -28.88 -4.43
N PRO A 87 2.58 -29.34 -3.33
CA PRO A 87 1.92 -30.20 -2.36
C PRO A 87 0.60 -29.59 -1.86
N ILE A 88 -0.39 -30.44 -1.52
CA ILE A 88 -1.75 -30.00 -1.18
C ILE A 88 -1.76 -28.92 -0.09
N GLU A 89 -0.89 -29.05 0.91
CA GLU A 89 -0.75 -28.12 2.03
C GLU A 89 -0.36 -26.70 1.56
N GLN A 90 0.38 -26.61 0.44
CA GLN A 90 0.77 -25.34 -0.18
C GLN A 90 -0.25 -24.84 -1.21
N GLN A 91 -1.22 -25.67 -1.62
CA GLN A 91 -2.35 -25.25 -2.46
C GLN A 91 -3.48 -24.65 -1.63
N MET A 92 -3.58 -25.03 -0.35
CA MET A 92 -4.65 -24.55 0.53
C MET A 92 -4.45 -23.10 0.97
N GLY A 93 -5.56 -22.43 1.22
CA GLY A 93 -5.67 -21.10 1.82
C GLY A 93 -6.90 -21.02 2.71
N TRP A 94 -7.02 -19.95 3.49
CA TRP A 94 -8.09 -19.76 4.47
C TRP A 94 -8.82 -18.45 4.23
N GLN A 95 -10.13 -18.52 4.09
CA GLN A 95 -10.99 -17.34 3.94
C GLN A 95 -11.11 -16.62 5.28
N LEU A 96 -10.62 -15.38 5.33
CA LEU A 96 -10.70 -14.51 6.50
C LEU A 96 -11.68 -13.37 6.24
N PRO A 97 -12.63 -13.09 7.16
CA PRO A 97 -13.50 -11.93 7.05
C PRO A 97 -12.72 -10.62 6.96
N MET A 98 -13.14 -9.69 6.11
CA MET A 98 -12.46 -8.39 5.95
C MET A 98 -12.39 -7.62 7.28
N GLY A 99 -13.46 -7.66 8.07
CA GLY A 99 -13.52 -7.01 9.39
C GLY A 99 -12.59 -7.61 10.43
N LEU A 100 -12.01 -8.79 10.19
CA LEU A 100 -10.92 -9.32 11.00
C LEU A 100 -9.60 -8.61 10.65
N MET A 101 -9.35 -8.39 9.36
CA MET A 101 -8.08 -7.84 8.86
C MET A 101 -7.99 -6.32 8.96
N LEU A 102 -9.14 -5.63 8.95
CA LEU A 102 -9.25 -4.17 8.85
C LEU A 102 -10.31 -3.66 9.81
N ASN A 103 -10.02 -2.58 10.54
CA ASN A 103 -11.02 -1.91 11.37
C ASN A 103 -12.00 -1.11 10.49
N LEU A 104 -13.05 -1.79 10.01
CA LEU A 104 -14.05 -1.19 9.13
C LEU A 104 -14.83 -0.05 9.79
N THR A 105 -15.03 -0.09 11.10
CA THR A 105 -15.68 0.99 11.84
C THR A 105 -14.84 2.26 11.78
N HIS A 106 -13.55 2.13 12.09
CA HIS A 106 -12.60 3.24 12.03
C HIS A 106 -12.42 3.80 10.61
N LEU A 107 -12.33 2.91 9.61
CA LEU A 107 -12.27 3.33 8.20
C LEU A 107 -13.50 4.15 7.78
N ARG A 108 -14.68 3.80 8.30
CA ARG A 108 -15.95 4.47 8.00
C ARG A 108 -16.07 5.87 8.59
N GLU A 109 -15.19 6.26 9.52
CA GLU A 109 -15.14 7.63 10.04
C GLU A 109 -14.71 8.64 8.96
N LYS A 110 -13.91 8.21 7.99
CA LYS A 110 -13.40 9.05 6.89
C LYS A 110 -13.93 8.67 5.52
N HIS A 111 -14.27 7.39 5.29
CA HIS A 111 -14.61 6.88 3.97
C HIS A 111 -15.98 6.19 3.97
N SER A 112 -16.82 6.47 2.98
CA SER A 112 -18.06 5.69 2.76
C SER A 112 -17.71 4.31 2.22
N VAL A 113 -17.71 3.29 3.09
CA VAL A 113 -17.32 1.91 2.74
C VAL A 113 -18.37 0.89 3.17
N ILE A 114 -18.70 -0.03 2.27
CA ILE A 114 -19.51 -1.22 2.54
C ILE A 114 -18.81 -2.48 2.00
N LEU A 115 -19.27 -3.66 2.42
CA LEU A 115 -18.80 -4.92 1.87
C LEU A 115 -19.64 -5.37 0.66
N VAL A 116 -19.12 -6.27 -0.17
CA VAL A 116 -19.90 -6.92 -1.24
C VAL A 116 -21.13 -7.62 -0.65
N SER A 117 -21.00 -8.27 0.51
CA SER A 117 -22.13 -8.86 1.23
C SER A 117 -23.19 -7.84 1.64
N ASP A 118 -22.80 -6.63 2.04
CA ASP A 118 -23.74 -5.54 2.34
C ASP A 118 -24.46 -5.08 1.06
N TYR A 119 -23.71 -4.93 -0.04
CA TYR A 119 -24.28 -4.59 -1.35
C TYR A 119 -25.26 -5.66 -1.84
N LEU A 120 -24.92 -6.94 -1.72
CA LEU A 120 -25.82 -8.05 -2.09
C LEU A 120 -27.12 -8.03 -1.27
N ARG A 121 -27.01 -7.79 0.04
CA ARG A 121 -28.18 -7.67 0.93
C ARG A 121 -29.06 -6.47 0.57
N LEU A 122 -28.47 -5.33 0.19
CA LEU A 122 -29.21 -4.18 -0.34
C LEU A 122 -29.98 -4.48 -1.63
N HIS A 123 -29.63 -5.56 -2.33
CA HIS A 123 -30.32 -6.05 -3.54
C HIS A 123 -31.05 -7.37 -3.31
N GLY A 124 -31.35 -7.72 -2.05
CA GLY A 124 -32.17 -8.89 -1.71
C GLY A 124 -31.48 -10.23 -1.97
N ARG A 125 -30.15 -10.24 -2.13
CA ARG A 125 -29.34 -11.43 -2.39
C ARG A 125 -28.61 -11.90 -1.13
N PRO A 126 -28.40 -13.21 -0.95
CA PRO A 126 -27.64 -13.73 0.17
C PRO A 126 -26.14 -13.41 0.01
N ALA A 127 -25.42 -13.27 1.12
CA ALA A 127 -23.97 -13.00 1.11
C ALA A 127 -23.16 -14.13 0.44
N SER A 128 -23.69 -15.36 0.41
CA SER A 128 -23.09 -16.51 -0.27
C SER A 128 -23.01 -16.36 -1.79
N ASP A 129 -23.68 -15.37 -2.37
CA ASP A 129 -23.60 -15.05 -3.79
C ASP A 129 -22.31 -14.29 -4.15
N GLU A 130 -21.50 -13.89 -3.17
CA GLU A 130 -20.19 -13.29 -3.42
C GLU A 130 -19.24 -14.31 -4.05
N HIS A 131 -18.76 -13.99 -5.24
CA HIS A 131 -17.77 -14.77 -5.98
C HIS A 131 -16.43 -14.80 -5.26
N SER A 132 -15.78 -15.97 -5.25
CA SER A 132 -14.54 -16.23 -4.52
C SER A 132 -13.30 -15.53 -5.11
N ASN A 133 -13.31 -15.12 -6.37
CA ASN A 133 -12.11 -14.63 -7.05
C ASN A 133 -11.82 -13.13 -6.83
N GLY A 134 -12.69 -12.41 -6.12
CA GLY A 134 -12.56 -10.98 -5.86
C GLY A 134 -12.91 -10.06 -7.04
N ALA A 135 -13.34 -10.62 -8.17
CA ALA A 135 -13.83 -9.82 -9.29
C ALA A 135 -15.23 -9.28 -9.01
N TRP A 136 -15.51 -8.07 -9.47
CA TRP A 136 -16.87 -7.55 -9.45
C TRP A 136 -17.70 -8.24 -10.55
N HIS A 137 -18.64 -9.12 -10.22
CA HIS A 137 -19.32 -9.88 -11.27
C HIS A 137 -20.31 -9.01 -12.06
N ARG A 138 -19.93 -8.67 -13.30
CA ARG A 138 -20.57 -7.63 -14.14
C ARG A 138 -22.04 -7.90 -14.46
N THR A 139 -22.50 -9.15 -14.40
CA THR A 139 -23.90 -9.53 -14.68
C THR A 139 -24.67 -9.80 -13.40
N ASP A 140 -24.05 -10.53 -12.47
CA ASP A 140 -24.78 -11.08 -11.33
C ASP A 140 -25.09 -9.97 -10.32
N TYR A 141 -24.10 -9.14 -9.98
CA TYR A 141 -24.25 -8.12 -8.94
C TYR A 141 -25.19 -6.97 -9.33
N ILE A 142 -25.55 -6.85 -10.60
CA ILE A 142 -26.53 -5.86 -11.07
C ILE A 142 -27.86 -6.51 -11.51
N SER A 143 -28.05 -7.80 -11.23
CA SER A 143 -29.19 -8.57 -11.75
C SER A 143 -30.53 -8.26 -11.07
N THR A 144 -30.50 -7.73 -9.85
CA THR A 144 -31.65 -7.55 -8.95
C THR A 144 -31.75 -6.07 -8.54
N PRO A 145 -32.94 -5.45 -8.52
CA PRO A 145 -33.12 -4.08 -8.04
C PRO A 145 -32.80 -3.96 -6.54
N ASN A 146 -32.55 -2.74 -6.09
CA ASN A 146 -32.39 -2.45 -4.67
C ASN A 146 -33.71 -2.79 -3.91
N VAL A 147 -33.60 -3.31 -2.69
CA VAL A 147 -34.79 -3.68 -1.88
C VAL A 147 -35.69 -2.48 -1.60
N PHE A 148 -35.12 -1.28 -1.52
CA PHE A 148 -35.82 -0.02 -1.31
C PHE A 148 -36.33 0.62 -2.61
N GLU A 149 -35.97 0.08 -3.79
CA GLU A 149 -36.47 0.61 -5.06
C GLU A 149 -37.96 0.28 -5.23
N THR A 150 -38.74 1.30 -5.58
CA THR A 150 -40.19 1.17 -5.80
C THR A 150 -40.50 0.49 -7.12
N ASP A 151 -39.74 0.81 -8.16
CA ASP A 151 -39.82 0.16 -9.46
C ASP A 151 -38.94 -1.11 -9.49
N LYS A 152 -39.54 -2.27 -9.24
CA LYS A 152 -38.82 -3.55 -9.24
C LYS A 152 -38.26 -3.98 -10.60
N SER A 153 -38.55 -3.25 -11.68
CA SER A 153 -37.90 -3.45 -12.98
C SER A 153 -36.56 -2.70 -13.11
N LYS A 154 -36.33 -1.68 -12.29
CA LYS A 154 -35.14 -0.83 -12.35
C LYS A 154 -33.94 -1.49 -11.67
N LYS A 155 -33.11 -2.12 -12.49
CA LYS A 155 -31.85 -2.74 -12.07
C LYS A 155 -30.72 -1.70 -12.00
N PRO A 156 -29.70 -1.90 -11.15
CA PRO A 156 -28.52 -1.04 -11.12
C PRO A 156 -27.83 -0.99 -12.50
N SER A 157 -27.46 0.20 -12.92
CA SER A 157 -26.60 0.44 -14.08
C SER A 157 -25.12 0.36 -13.66
N GLN A 158 -24.24 0.04 -14.61
CA GLN A 158 -22.80 0.06 -14.36
C GLN A 158 -22.02 0.70 -15.50
N PHE A 159 -20.88 1.32 -15.16
CA PHE A 159 -19.89 1.82 -16.09
C PHE A 159 -18.53 1.17 -15.77
N VAL A 160 -17.92 0.51 -16.75
CA VAL A 160 -16.64 -0.18 -16.57
C VAL A 160 -15.51 0.69 -17.11
N VAL A 161 -14.56 1.03 -16.24
CA VAL A 161 -13.27 1.59 -16.61
C VAL A 161 -12.33 0.42 -16.89
N GLU A 162 -12.05 0.18 -18.16
CA GLU A 162 -11.13 -0.88 -18.57
C GLU A 162 -9.73 -0.64 -18.00
N ASN A 163 -9.00 -1.71 -17.70
CA ASN A 163 -7.66 -1.62 -17.11
C ASN A 163 -6.72 -0.77 -17.98
N SER A 164 -6.80 -0.98 -19.30
CA SER A 164 -6.05 -0.24 -20.32
C SER A 164 -6.45 1.23 -20.45
N TRP A 165 -7.63 1.63 -19.98
CA TRP A 165 -8.07 3.03 -19.93
C TRP A 165 -7.57 3.75 -18.68
N TYR A 166 -7.51 3.04 -17.56
CA TYR A 166 -7.01 3.58 -16.31
C TYR A 166 -5.50 3.88 -16.40
N ASP A 167 -4.72 2.94 -16.95
CA ASP A 167 -3.25 2.99 -17.02
C ASP A 167 -2.69 2.66 -18.43
N PRO A 168 -3.03 3.47 -19.45
CA PRO A 168 -2.40 3.31 -20.75
C PRO A 168 -0.92 3.73 -20.69
N GLY A 169 -0.09 3.08 -21.51
CA GLY A 169 1.31 3.48 -21.68
C GLY A 169 1.42 4.96 -22.08
N GLY A 170 2.37 5.67 -21.49
CA GLY A 170 2.58 7.10 -21.78
C GLY A 170 1.82 8.07 -20.89
N VAL A 171 1.07 7.57 -19.90
CA VAL A 171 0.22 8.42 -19.06
C VAL A 171 0.72 8.51 -17.62
N ASN A 172 0.63 9.71 -17.07
CA ASN A 172 0.73 9.98 -15.65
C ASN A 172 -0.67 10.21 -15.10
N ARG A 173 -1.27 9.17 -14.52
CA ARG A 173 -2.55 9.25 -13.82
C ARG A 173 -2.41 10.11 -12.56
N VAL A 174 -3.29 11.09 -12.41
CA VAL A 174 -3.36 11.97 -11.24
C VAL A 174 -4.74 11.96 -10.60
N ASP A 175 -4.85 12.50 -9.39
CA ASP A 175 -6.10 12.70 -8.66
C ASP A 175 -7.12 13.53 -9.46
N PHE A 176 -6.79 14.79 -9.74
CA PHE A 176 -7.58 15.71 -10.55
C PHE A 176 -6.64 16.72 -11.24
N ILE A 177 -7.11 17.45 -12.23
CA ILE A 177 -6.35 18.52 -12.88
C ILE A 177 -6.81 19.87 -12.32
N PRO A 178 -5.95 20.63 -11.60
CA PRO A 178 -6.31 21.95 -11.08
C PRO A 178 -6.68 22.94 -12.19
N GLU A 179 -7.61 23.85 -11.91
CA GLU A 179 -8.06 24.86 -12.87
C GLU A 179 -6.93 25.75 -13.40
N GLU A 180 -5.95 26.06 -12.55
CA GLU A 180 -4.74 26.76 -12.97
C GLU A 180 -3.91 25.97 -13.98
N MET A 181 -3.80 24.65 -13.82
CA MET A 181 -3.11 23.77 -14.75
C MET A 181 -3.88 23.66 -16.06
N LYS A 182 -5.22 23.56 -15.99
CA LYS A 182 -6.10 23.59 -17.17
C LYS A 182 -5.94 24.89 -17.95
N ALA A 183 -5.95 26.04 -17.27
CA ALA A 183 -5.77 27.35 -17.88
C ALA A 183 -4.39 27.49 -18.55
N ARG A 184 -3.31 27.08 -17.87
CA ARG A 184 -1.94 27.09 -18.42
C ARG A 184 -1.82 26.24 -19.69
N GLY A 185 -2.37 25.02 -19.66
CA GLY A 185 -2.28 24.07 -20.76
C GLY A 185 -3.36 24.19 -21.84
N ARG A 186 -4.34 25.09 -21.66
CA ARG A 186 -5.54 25.17 -22.49
C ARG A 186 -6.25 23.82 -22.62
N TYR A 187 -6.53 23.19 -21.48
CA TYR A 187 -7.23 21.91 -21.43
C TYR A 187 -8.54 21.98 -22.21
N ASP A 188 -8.78 20.99 -23.07
CA ASP A 188 -9.94 20.92 -23.94
C ASP A 188 -10.78 19.70 -23.58
N GLU A 189 -11.94 19.94 -22.97
CA GLU A 189 -12.89 18.91 -22.56
C GLU A 189 -13.54 18.17 -23.74
N SER A 190 -13.51 18.76 -24.94
CA SER A 190 -14.06 18.16 -26.14
C SER A 190 -13.17 17.07 -26.74
N LEU A 191 -11.87 17.09 -26.41
CA LEU A 191 -10.95 16.03 -26.80
C LEU A 191 -11.38 14.73 -26.14
N SER A 192 -11.58 13.69 -26.94
CA SER A 192 -11.90 12.35 -26.42
C SER A 192 -11.16 11.30 -27.23
N ASP A 193 -10.94 10.16 -26.60
CA ASP A 193 -10.38 8.98 -27.26
C ASP A 193 -11.07 7.74 -26.69
N ALA A 194 -12.03 7.21 -27.44
CA ALA A 194 -12.80 6.05 -27.02
C ALA A 194 -11.92 4.79 -26.87
N GLN A 195 -10.83 4.68 -27.64
CA GLN A 195 -9.94 3.51 -27.58
C GLN A 195 -9.21 3.43 -26.24
N TYR A 196 -8.80 4.59 -25.71
CA TYR A 196 -8.05 4.69 -24.45
C TYR A 196 -8.88 5.28 -23.29
N GLY A 197 -10.21 5.34 -23.46
CA GLY A 197 -11.15 5.88 -22.49
C GLY A 197 -10.91 7.35 -22.11
N ARG A 198 -10.18 8.12 -22.94
CA ARG A 198 -9.79 9.50 -22.65
C ARG A 198 -10.97 10.44 -22.80
N ARG A 199 -11.11 11.37 -21.85
CA ARG A 199 -12.16 12.37 -21.80
C ARG A 199 -11.58 13.69 -21.34
N GLY A 200 -11.56 14.66 -22.24
CA GLY A 200 -10.72 15.85 -22.15
C GLY A 200 -9.25 15.56 -22.43
N GLY A 201 -8.48 16.60 -22.71
CA GLY A 201 -7.05 16.46 -22.96
C GLY A 201 -6.32 17.76 -23.20
N TRP A 202 -5.05 17.62 -23.51
CA TRP A 202 -4.17 18.74 -23.81
C TRP A 202 -4.01 18.89 -25.33
N PRO A 203 -4.15 20.10 -25.90
CA PRO A 203 -3.84 20.32 -27.30
C PRO A 203 -2.35 20.08 -27.58
N ALA A 204 -2.00 19.90 -28.85
CA ALA A 204 -0.61 19.79 -29.25
C ALA A 204 0.14 21.09 -28.92
N GLU A 205 1.26 20.97 -28.21
CA GLU A 205 2.14 22.10 -27.87
C GLU A 205 3.43 22.02 -28.70
N THR A 206 3.93 23.17 -29.16
CA THR A 206 5.23 23.28 -29.83
C THR A 206 6.35 23.01 -28.82
N GLU A 207 7.26 22.10 -29.16
CA GLU A 207 8.33 21.71 -28.27
C GLU A 207 9.39 22.82 -28.12
N SER A 208 9.54 23.34 -26.91
CA SER A 208 10.55 24.34 -26.55
C SER A 208 11.94 23.72 -26.35
N ALA A 209 12.99 24.55 -26.24
CA ALA A 209 14.34 24.08 -25.94
C ALA A 209 14.43 23.39 -24.57
N VAL A 210 13.72 23.93 -23.56
CA VAL A 210 13.60 23.32 -22.23
C VAL A 210 12.92 21.95 -22.33
N SER A 211 11.77 21.89 -23.01
CA SER A 211 11.03 20.64 -23.14
C SER A 211 11.84 19.57 -23.87
N ARG A 212 12.52 19.92 -24.97
CA ARG A 212 13.34 18.97 -25.74
C ARG A 212 14.46 18.38 -24.90
N ARG A 213 15.05 19.21 -24.03
CA ARG A 213 16.12 18.80 -23.14
C ARG A 213 15.64 17.86 -22.04
N LEU A 214 14.54 18.19 -21.38
CA LEU A 214 13.94 17.33 -20.36
C LEU A 214 13.47 16.01 -21.00
N SER A 215 12.84 16.05 -22.17
CA SER A 215 12.46 14.86 -22.93
C SER A 215 13.67 13.94 -23.21
N ALA A 216 14.82 14.51 -23.57
CA ALA A 216 16.05 13.75 -23.84
C ALA A 216 16.69 13.13 -22.59
N ALA A 217 16.41 13.68 -21.40
CA ALA A 217 16.90 13.19 -20.12
C ALA A 217 15.94 12.20 -19.44
N LEU A 218 14.75 11.98 -19.98
CA LEU A 218 13.82 10.99 -19.44
C LEU A 218 14.44 9.59 -19.55
N PRO A 219 14.41 8.77 -18.47
CA PRO A 219 14.82 7.38 -18.56
C PRO A 219 13.94 6.61 -19.55
N GLU A 220 14.52 5.60 -20.19
CA GLU A 220 13.79 4.73 -21.12
C GLU A 220 12.53 4.15 -20.44
N ASN A 221 11.40 4.18 -21.15
CA ASN A 221 10.10 3.73 -20.67
C ASN A 221 9.54 4.45 -19.43
N LYS A 222 10.09 5.62 -19.07
CA LYS A 222 9.52 6.50 -18.03
C LYS A 222 8.98 7.79 -18.62
N TYR A 223 7.86 8.25 -18.06
CA TYR A 223 7.18 9.49 -18.44
C TYR A 223 7.29 10.57 -17.37
N TYR A 224 8.29 10.45 -16.50
CA TYR A 224 8.55 11.33 -15.38
C TYR A 224 10.05 11.31 -15.05
N MET A 225 10.51 12.35 -14.36
CA MET A 225 11.80 12.37 -13.66
C MET A 225 11.65 13.07 -12.31
N ASP A 226 12.56 12.84 -11.38
CA ASP A 226 12.50 13.51 -10.08
C ASP A 226 12.87 15.00 -10.23
N PHE A 227 12.28 15.87 -9.40
CA PHE A 227 12.47 17.32 -9.50
C PHE A 227 13.94 17.74 -9.42
N ALA A 228 14.72 17.12 -8.52
CA ALA A 228 16.16 17.36 -8.41
C ALA A 228 16.92 17.02 -9.71
N THR A 229 16.54 15.91 -10.37
CA THR A 229 17.12 15.50 -11.67
C THR A 229 16.75 16.48 -12.77
N ALA A 230 15.50 16.98 -12.80
CA ALA A 230 15.09 18.01 -13.74
C ALA A 230 15.91 19.30 -13.55
N LYS A 231 16.11 19.73 -12.31
CA LYS A 231 16.93 20.90 -11.97
C LYS A 231 18.39 20.74 -12.43
N SER A 232 19.05 19.62 -12.10
CA SER A 232 20.42 19.32 -12.57
C SER A 232 20.49 19.27 -14.10
N THR A 233 19.51 18.60 -14.72
CA THR A 233 19.42 18.49 -16.19
C THR A 233 19.36 19.87 -16.83
N LEU A 234 18.70 20.86 -16.23
CA LEU A 234 18.64 22.21 -16.78
C LEU A 234 19.94 23.00 -16.52
N GLN A 235 20.64 22.74 -15.42
CA GLN A 235 21.91 23.39 -15.06
C GLN A 235 23.08 23.00 -15.97
N ASP A 236 23.18 21.73 -16.37
CA ASP A 236 24.36 21.16 -17.05
C ASP A 236 24.50 21.55 -18.54
N GLY A 237 24.02 22.73 -18.91
CA GLY A 237 23.61 23.10 -20.26
C GLY A 237 24.55 23.90 -21.11
N ASP A 238 25.08 23.28 -22.16
CA ASP A 238 25.89 23.94 -23.18
C ASP A 238 25.08 24.81 -24.18
N SER A 239 23.79 25.08 -23.89
CA SER A 239 22.88 25.75 -24.83
C SER A 239 23.09 27.27 -24.96
N GLY A 240 24.00 27.87 -24.19
CA GLY A 240 24.18 29.32 -24.12
C GLY A 240 22.99 30.10 -23.52
N ALA A 241 21.86 29.43 -23.25
CA ALA A 241 20.71 29.99 -22.58
C ALA A 241 20.94 29.99 -21.05
N VAL A 242 20.98 31.17 -20.46
CA VAL A 242 21.02 31.34 -19.00
C VAL A 242 19.59 31.31 -18.48
N TRP A 243 19.17 30.18 -17.92
CA TRP A 243 17.90 30.08 -17.20
C TRP A 243 18.09 30.47 -15.74
N ASP A 244 17.10 31.18 -15.18
CA ASP A 244 17.12 31.49 -13.76
C ASP A 244 16.63 30.30 -12.94
N LEU A 245 17.58 29.54 -12.39
CA LEU A 245 17.34 28.35 -11.57
C LEU A 245 17.70 28.60 -10.09
N SER A 246 17.70 29.86 -9.67
CA SER A 246 18.18 30.28 -8.34
C SER A 246 17.29 29.82 -7.18
N THR A 247 16.00 29.61 -7.42
CA THR A 247 15.05 29.09 -6.43
C THR A 247 14.16 28.02 -7.07
N ASP A 248 13.55 27.16 -6.24
CA ASP A 248 12.69 26.09 -6.75
C ASP A 248 11.41 26.66 -7.40
N GLU A 249 10.89 27.79 -6.92
CA GLU A 249 9.75 28.49 -7.52
C GLU A 249 10.06 28.91 -8.96
N LYS A 250 11.26 29.44 -9.21
CA LYS A 250 11.66 29.85 -10.57
C LYS A 250 11.87 28.65 -11.49
N VAL A 251 12.34 27.53 -10.96
CA VAL A 251 12.43 26.26 -11.72
C VAL A 251 11.02 25.79 -12.07
N ILE A 252 10.09 25.80 -11.12
CA ILE A 252 8.68 25.42 -11.33
C ILE A 252 8.03 26.33 -12.38
N ASP A 253 8.23 27.65 -12.29
CA ASP A 253 7.73 28.59 -13.28
C ASP A 253 8.30 28.28 -14.67
N LEU A 254 9.61 28.04 -14.78
CA LEU A 254 10.23 27.66 -16.05
C LEU A 254 9.62 26.36 -16.60
N LEU A 255 9.38 25.35 -15.77
CA LEU A 255 8.74 24.10 -16.18
C LEU A 255 7.32 24.35 -16.71
N HIS A 256 6.50 25.10 -15.97
CA HIS A 256 5.13 25.43 -16.33
C HIS A 256 5.05 26.14 -17.70
N HIS A 257 5.91 27.14 -17.93
CA HIS A 257 5.95 27.87 -19.20
C HIS A 257 6.37 27.01 -20.40
N ASN A 258 6.96 25.84 -20.15
CA ASN A 258 7.51 24.96 -21.17
C ASN A 258 6.77 23.63 -21.33
N GLY A 259 5.55 23.53 -20.80
CA GLY A 259 4.70 22.33 -21.00
C GLY A 259 4.99 21.20 -20.01
N TRP A 260 5.61 21.51 -18.87
CA TRP A 260 5.89 20.55 -17.80
C TRP A 260 5.20 20.96 -16.52
N GLU A 261 4.86 19.98 -15.68
CA GLU A 261 4.18 20.18 -14.41
C GLU A 261 4.91 19.40 -13.32
N VAL A 262 4.81 19.90 -12.08
CA VAL A 262 5.27 19.18 -10.89
C VAL A 262 4.09 18.41 -10.31
N LEU A 263 4.33 17.12 -10.05
CA LEU A 263 3.42 16.21 -9.39
C LEU A 263 4.02 15.69 -8.10
N TYR A 264 3.17 15.42 -7.12
CA TYR A 264 3.56 14.98 -5.80
C TYR A 264 3.30 13.48 -5.66
N THR A 265 4.23 12.77 -5.03
CA THR A 265 4.12 11.33 -4.74
C THR A 265 5.05 10.95 -3.58
N PHE A 266 5.39 9.68 -3.47
CA PHE A 266 6.31 9.18 -2.47
C PHE A 266 7.50 8.44 -3.11
N LEU A 267 8.63 8.51 -2.42
CA LEU A 267 9.84 7.80 -2.77
C LEU A 267 9.68 6.31 -2.46
N GLY A 268 9.87 5.47 -3.48
CA GLY A 268 9.93 4.02 -3.35
C GLY A 268 11.29 3.53 -2.85
N ALA A 269 11.34 2.32 -2.30
CA ALA A 269 12.58 1.71 -1.84
C ALA A 269 13.47 1.31 -3.04
N LEU A 270 14.73 1.73 -3.06
CA LEU A 270 15.68 1.52 -4.16
C LEU A 270 15.13 1.94 -5.55
N GLY A 271 14.28 2.96 -5.60
CA GLY A 271 13.66 3.43 -6.84
C GLY A 271 12.52 2.54 -7.36
N ALA A 272 12.09 1.54 -6.58
CA ALA A 272 10.95 0.68 -6.88
C ALA A 272 9.79 0.90 -5.90
N ASP A 273 8.56 0.77 -6.41
CA ASP A 273 7.34 1.03 -5.64
C ASP A 273 6.70 -0.27 -5.09
N TYR A 274 7.49 -1.29 -4.76
CA TYR A 274 6.97 -2.55 -4.17
C TYR A 274 6.54 -2.39 -2.71
N THR A 275 7.17 -1.46 -1.98
CA THR A 275 6.89 -1.21 -0.56
C THR A 275 5.77 -0.21 -0.33
N LYS A 276 5.37 0.56 -1.34
CA LYS A 276 4.34 1.62 -1.24
C LYS A 276 4.44 2.50 0.02
N THR A 277 5.66 2.84 0.45
CA THR A 277 5.84 3.69 1.63
C THR A 277 5.30 5.08 1.39
N VAL A 278 4.58 5.64 2.37
CA VAL A 278 3.97 6.98 2.30
C VAL A 278 4.66 8.00 3.20
N VAL A 279 5.83 7.66 3.75
CA VAL A 279 6.53 8.49 4.75
C VAL A 279 7.65 9.37 4.18
N ASN A 280 8.03 9.13 2.92
CA ASN A 280 9.06 9.88 2.21
C ASN A 280 8.42 10.60 1.01
N PRO A 281 8.04 11.87 1.14
CA PRO A 281 7.50 12.63 0.01
C PRO A 281 8.52 12.78 -1.11
N LEU A 282 8.03 12.88 -2.35
CA LEU A 282 8.84 13.07 -3.54
C LEU A 282 8.08 13.91 -4.57
N ASP A 283 8.79 14.84 -5.19
CA ASP A 283 8.28 15.65 -6.28
C ASP A 283 8.83 15.15 -7.62
N GLN A 284 7.94 14.99 -8.59
CA GLN A 284 8.26 14.50 -9.93
C GLN A 284 7.81 15.49 -10.99
N VAL A 285 8.63 15.64 -12.02
CA VAL A 285 8.40 16.51 -13.16
C VAL A 285 7.92 15.67 -14.32
N VAL A 286 6.78 16.05 -14.90
CA VAL A 286 6.16 15.33 -16.02
C VAL A 286 5.76 16.28 -17.12
N ARG A 287 5.71 15.79 -18.36
CA ARG A 287 5.17 16.57 -19.47
C ARG A 287 3.65 16.67 -19.31
N ARG A 288 3.10 17.89 -19.40
CA ARG A 288 1.68 18.17 -19.21
C ARG A 288 0.79 17.27 -20.08
N SER A 289 1.17 17.06 -21.33
CA SER A 289 0.43 16.23 -22.30
C SER A 289 0.23 14.76 -21.88
N THR A 290 0.99 14.28 -20.89
CA THR A 290 0.87 12.91 -20.36
C THR A 290 -0.10 12.80 -19.17
N ILE A 291 -0.54 13.93 -18.60
CA ILE A 291 -1.36 13.96 -17.39
C ILE A 291 -2.81 13.64 -17.73
N ARG A 292 -3.40 12.70 -16.99
CA ARG A 292 -4.84 12.41 -17.03
C ARG A 292 -5.40 12.35 -15.61
N GLY A 293 -6.38 13.20 -15.32
CA GLY A 293 -7.03 13.26 -14.00
C GLY A 293 -8.09 12.17 -13.84
N TRP A 294 -8.14 11.55 -12.67
CA TRP A 294 -9.17 10.55 -12.34
C TRP A 294 -10.54 11.20 -12.23
N VAL A 295 -10.64 12.33 -11.50
CA VAL A 295 -11.87 13.12 -11.37
C VAL A 295 -12.33 13.64 -12.74
N ASP A 296 -11.43 14.22 -13.51
CA ASP A 296 -11.77 14.87 -14.79
C ASP A 296 -12.38 13.90 -15.82
N GLU A 297 -12.01 12.61 -15.77
CA GLU A 297 -12.53 11.63 -16.73
C GLU A 297 -13.82 10.93 -16.28
N TYR A 298 -14.02 10.78 -14.97
CA TYR A 298 -15.00 9.85 -14.42
C TYR A 298 -15.98 10.43 -13.40
N ASP A 299 -15.80 11.66 -12.90
CA ASP A 299 -16.74 12.25 -11.92
C ASP A 299 -18.13 12.53 -12.51
N ARG A 300 -18.20 12.72 -13.82
CA ARG A 300 -19.45 12.90 -14.59
C ARG A 300 -20.23 11.61 -14.84
N GLU A 301 -19.67 10.45 -14.50
CA GLU A 301 -20.38 9.19 -14.68
C GLU A 301 -21.54 9.08 -13.71
N THR A 302 -22.72 8.78 -14.23
CA THR A 302 -23.97 8.69 -13.46
C THR A 302 -24.43 7.25 -13.24
N ALA A 303 -23.67 6.26 -13.70
CA ALA A 303 -23.99 4.86 -13.45
C ALA A 303 -24.01 4.58 -11.94
N ASP A 304 -24.95 3.72 -11.52
CA ASP A 304 -25.10 3.34 -10.11
C ASP A 304 -23.81 2.74 -9.56
N VAL A 305 -23.12 1.93 -10.37
CA VAL A 305 -21.80 1.35 -10.03
C VAL A 305 -20.75 1.74 -11.07
N LEU A 306 -19.71 2.45 -10.64
CA LEU A 306 -18.50 2.62 -11.43
C LEU A 306 -17.50 1.54 -11.07
N VAL A 307 -17.00 0.80 -12.06
CA VAL A 307 -16.16 -0.37 -11.84
C VAL A 307 -14.78 -0.19 -12.47
N LEU A 308 -13.72 -0.32 -11.69
CA LEU A 308 -12.35 -0.39 -12.23
C LEU A 308 -11.95 -1.83 -12.52
N ALA A 309 -11.76 -2.16 -13.79
CA ALA A 309 -11.44 -3.51 -14.23
C ALA A 309 -9.95 -3.86 -14.07
N GLY A 310 -9.71 -5.12 -13.70
CA GLY A 310 -8.38 -5.73 -13.66
C GLY A 310 -7.46 -5.25 -12.54
N GLU A 311 -6.25 -5.77 -12.57
CA GLU A 311 -5.23 -5.54 -11.54
C GLU A 311 -4.50 -4.20 -11.75
N THR A 312 -4.28 -3.44 -10.67
CA THR A 312 -3.74 -2.07 -10.74
C THR A 312 -2.64 -1.77 -9.72
N HIS A 313 -2.14 -2.73 -8.96
CA HIS A 313 -1.18 -2.46 -7.88
C HIS A 313 0.28 -2.46 -8.34
N LEU A 314 0.65 -3.36 -9.27
CA LEU A 314 2.04 -3.52 -9.71
C LEU A 314 2.52 -2.29 -10.48
N TYR A 315 3.78 -1.90 -10.25
CA TYR A 315 4.47 -0.80 -10.94
C TYR A 315 3.80 0.59 -10.84
N ARG A 316 2.84 0.76 -9.92
CA ARG A 316 2.18 2.05 -9.69
C ARG A 316 2.68 2.74 -8.42
N LYS A 317 2.48 4.05 -8.33
CA LYS A 317 2.73 4.79 -7.09
C LYS A 317 1.73 4.42 -5.98
N PRO A 318 2.03 4.69 -4.71
CA PRO A 318 1.02 4.62 -3.64
C PRO A 318 -0.26 5.36 -4.05
N GLY A 319 -1.42 4.77 -3.78
CA GLY A 319 -2.71 5.29 -4.24
C GLY A 319 -3.03 4.99 -5.72
N ALA A 320 -2.15 4.27 -6.43
CA ALA A 320 -2.26 3.95 -7.86
C ALA A 320 -2.35 5.19 -8.78
N MET A 321 -1.85 6.34 -8.32
CA MET A 321 -1.78 7.62 -9.04
C MET A 321 -0.75 8.55 -8.40
N ARG A 322 -0.50 9.70 -9.03
CA ARG A 322 0.20 10.84 -8.43
C ARG A 322 -0.82 11.89 -7.95
N PHE A 323 -0.36 12.88 -7.20
CA PHE A 323 -1.17 13.99 -6.75
C PHE A 323 -0.76 15.27 -7.45
N THR A 324 -1.72 16.12 -7.79
CA THR A 324 -1.45 17.46 -8.34
C THR A 324 -1.22 18.51 -7.26
N THR A 325 -1.46 18.17 -5.99
CA THR A 325 -1.25 19.07 -4.85
C THR A 325 -0.60 18.35 -3.66
N GLU A 326 0.18 19.08 -2.86
CA GLU A 326 0.69 18.57 -1.58
C GLU A 326 -0.45 18.18 -0.63
N ALA A 327 -1.54 18.94 -0.62
CA ALA A 327 -2.69 18.68 0.24
C ALA A 327 -3.36 17.34 -0.11
N GLY A 328 -3.51 17.03 -1.41
CA GLY A 328 -4.01 15.73 -1.88
C GLY A 328 -3.11 14.59 -1.42
N ARG A 329 -1.79 14.73 -1.61
CA ARG A 329 -0.80 13.74 -1.14
C ARG A 329 -0.86 13.54 0.38
N ARG A 330 -0.93 14.62 1.16
CA ARG A 330 -1.03 14.57 2.63
C ARG A 330 -2.34 13.94 3.10
N SER A 331 -3.46 14.21 2.43
CA SER A 331 -4.75 13.57 2.75
C SER A 331 -4.69 12.05 2.55
N PHE A 332 -4.04 11.59 1.49
CA PHE A 332 -3.80 10.16 1.26
C PHE A 332 -2.83 9.56 2.29
N GLN A 333 -1.73 10.26 2.61
CA GLN A 333 -0.81 9.85 3.68
C GLN A 333 -1.55 9.65 5.01
N ASP A 334 -2.43 10.59 5.38
CA ASP A 334 -3.27 10.50 6.57
C ASP A 334 -4.23 9.31 6.53
N THR A 335 -4.88 9.03 5.39
CA THR A 335 -5.71 7.82 5.25
C THR A 335 -4.92 6.53 5.49
N VAL A 336 -3.73 6.40 4.88
CA VAL A 336 -2.90 5.19 5.00
C VAL A 336 -2.39 5.01 6.44
N LEU A 337 -1.97 6.09 7.09
CA LEU A 337 -1.38 6.02 8.43
C LEU A 337 -2.40 5.92 9.55
N ASN A 338 -3.58 6.53 9.39
CA ASN A 338 -4.51 6.73 10.50
C ASN A 338 -5.87 6.05 10.31
N TYR A 339 -6.31 5.68 9.10
CA TYR A 339 -7.67 5.16 8.87
C TYR A 339 -7.71 3.74 8.29
N LEU A 340 -6.66 3.32 7.58
CA LEU A 340 -6.50 1.95 7.08
C LEU A 340 -5.65 1.11 8.04
N VAL A 341 -6.17 0.97 9.27
CA VAL A 341 -5.53 0.28 10.40
C VAL A 341 -6.19 -1.07 10.67
N PRO A 342 -5.47 -2.06 11.21
CA PRO A 342 -6.11 -3.31 11.64
C PRO A 342 -7.00 -3.08 12.86
N VAL A 343 -7.64 -4.15 13.33
CA VAL A 343 -8.41 -4.13 14.58
C VAL A 343 -7.50 -3.90 15.80
N ASP A 344 -8.01 -3.18 16.79
CA ASP A 344 -7.25 -2.70 17.97
C ASP A 344 -6.51 -3.83 18.72
N ALA A 345 -7.08 -5.03 18.73
CA ALA A 345 -6.46 -6.21 19.34
C ALA A 345 -5.04 -6.48 18.80
N VAL A 346 -4.79 -6.21 17.51
CA VAL A 346 -3.47 -6.35 16.89
C VAL A 346 -2.44 -5.44 17.56
N ASP A 347 -2.78 -4.15 17.73
CA ASP A 347 -1.92 -3.15 18.36
C ASP A 347 -1.68 -3.46 19.84
N GLU A 348 -2.72 -3.90 20.55
CA GLU A 348 -2.63 -4.31 21.95
C GLU A 348 -1.65 -5.48 22.13
N LEU A 349 -1.77 -6.53 21.30
CA LEU A 349 -0.84 -7.66 21.34
C LEU A 349 0.57 -7.23 20.94
N ALA A 350 0.74 -6.49 19.85
CA ALA A 350 2.04 -6.01 19.41
C ALA A 350 2.75 -5.21 20.52
N SER A 351 2.02 -4.36 21.25
CA SER A 351 2.53 -3.59 22.39
C SER A 351 2.98 -4.49 23.55
N LYS A 352 2.22 -5.55 23.88
CA LYS A 352 2.62 -6.56 24.88
C LYS A 352 3.91 -7.27 24.44
N LEU A 353 4.00 -7.69 23.19
CA LEU A 353 5.19 -8.37 22.65
C LEU A 353 6.41 -7.43 22.62
N ALA A 354 6.23 -6.16 22.29
CA ALA A 354 7.28 -5.15 22.31
C ALA A 354 7.81 -4.94 23.74
N SER A 355 6.92 -4.91 24.73
CA SER A 355 7.29 -4.83 26.16
C SER A 355 8.18 -6.00 26.57
N ARG A 356 7.84 -7.23 26.15
CA ARG A 356 8.66 -8.42 26.40
C ARG A 356 10.00 -8.40 25.68
N MET A 357 10.07 -7.78 24.50
CA MET A 357 11.37 -7.52 23.85
C MET A 357 12.22 -6.56 24.67
N TYR A 358 11.66 -5.46 25.18
CA TYR A 358 12.37 -4.56 26.10
C TYR A 358 12.88 -5.29 27.34
N GLU A 359 12.05 -6.12 27.98
CA GLU A 359 12.47 -6.94 29.13
C GLU A 359 13.64 -7.86 28.79
N ARG A 360 13.58 -8.53 27.63
CA ARG A 360 14.61 -9.46 27.16
C ARG A 360 15.95 -8.78 26.90
N VAL A 361 15.96 -7.51 26.48
CA VAL A 361 17.18 -6.70 26.35
C VAL A 361 17.43 -5.82 27.57
N GLY A 362 16.86 -6.14 28.74
CA GLY A 362 17.13 -5.44 30.00
C GLY A 362 16.80 -3.95 29.95
N GLY A 363 15.67 -3.59 29.32
CA GLY A 363 15.13 -2.24 29.20
C GLY A 363 15.76 -1.37 28.10
N ARG A 364 16.78 -1.86 27.41
CA ARG A 364 17.45 -1.15 26.29
C ARG A 364 16.56 -1.06 25.06
N LEU A 365 16.91 -0.17 24.15
CA LEU A 365 16.43 -0.22 22.79
C LEU A 365 16.74 -1.60 22.17
N TRP A 366 15.82 -2.13 21.37
CA TRP A 366 15.98 -3.38 20.63
C TRP A 366 15.84 -3.14 19.13
N MET A 367 16.38 -4.04 18.32
CA MET A 367 16.36 -3.92 16.87
C MET A 367 15.60 -5.09 16.25
N GLY A 368 15.05 -4.86 15.05
CA GLY A 368 14.22 -5.82 14.37
C GLY A 368 14.60 -5.99 12.91
N ALA A 369 14.30 -7.16 12.35
CA ALA A 369 14.41 -7.39 10.93
C ALA A 369 13.19 -8.13 10.37
N HIS A 370 12.87 -7.89 9.10
CA HIS A 370 11.99 -8.74 8.33
C HIS A 370 12.81 -9.53 7.30
N MET A 371 12.84 -10.84 7.48
CA MET A 371 13.66 -11.78 6.73
C MET A 371 12.76 -12.55 5.76
N ARG A 372 12.58 -12.03 4.55
CA ARG A 372 11.75 -12.66 3.50
C ARG A 372 12.51 -13.85 2.89
N ARG A 373 12.01 -15.07 3.11
CA ARG A 373 12.62 -16.32 2.65
C ARG A 373 11.62 -17.17 1.88
N GLY A 374 10.72 -17.90 2.56
CA GLY A 374 9.68 -18.77 1.97
C GLY A 374 9.74 -19.01 0.46
N ASP A 375 8.78 -18.44 -0.27
CA ASP A 375 8.72 -18.49 -1.74
C ASP A 375 9.88 -17.76 -2.43
N PHE A 376 10.44 -16.71 -1.83
CA PHE A 376 11.60 -15.98 -2.32
C PHE A 376 12.84 -16.87 -2.50
N VAL A 377 13.04 -17.89 -1.66
CA VAL A 377 14.13 -18.86 -1.83
C VAL A 377 13.89 -19.69 -3.09
N ARG A 378 12.65 -20.18 -3.28
CA ARG A 378 12.26 -20.99 -4.46
C ARG A 378 12.36 -20.18 -5.75
N LEU A 379 11.98 -18.91 -5.72
CA LEU A 379 12.00 -18.00 -6.87
C LEU A 379 13.38 -17.37 -7.13
N GLY A 380 14.37 -17.62 -6.27
CA GLY A 380 15.70 -17.01 -6.39
C GLY A 380 15.72 -15.51 -6.09
N TRP A 381 14.74 -15.01 -5.35
CA TRP A 381 14.60 -13.60 -4.96
C TRP A 381 15.10 -13.32 -3.55
N ALA A 382 15.35 -14.36 -2.73
CA ALA A 382 15.88 -14.17 -1.39
C ALA A 382 17.25 -13.48 -1.46
N MET A 383 17.47 -12.48 -0.58
CA MET A 383 18.73 -11.74 -0.51
C MET A 383 19.94 -12.66 -0.34
N GLU A 384 19.76 -13.73 0.43
CA GLU A 384 20.73 -14.80 0.59
C GLU A 384 19.95 -16.13 0.66
N SER A 385 20.34 -17.10 -0.17
CA SER A 385 19.70 -18.42 -0.23
C SER A 385 20.00 -19.26 1.02
N ASP A 386 21.23 -19.18 1.53
CA ASP A 386 21.68 -19.87 2.74
C ASP A 386 21.23 -19.13 4.03
N PRO A 387 20.58 -19.82 5.01
CA PRO A 387 20.13 -19.20 6.25
C PRO A 387 21.25 -18.55 7.07
N GLU A 388 22.42 -19.18 7.19
CA GLU A 388 23.52 -18.66 8.00
C GLU A 388 24.06 -17.35 7.43
N THR A 389 24.22 -17.30 6.11
CA THR A 389 24.65 -16.11 5.38
C THR A 389 23.64 -14.98 5.48
N HIS A 390 22.35 -15.30 5.40
CA HIS A 390 21.29 -14.32 5.60
C HIS A 390 21.30 -13.75 7.03
N VAL A 391 21.49 -14.59 8.06
CA VAL A 391 21.63 -14.11 9.46
C VAL A 391 22.84 -13.19 9.60
N ARG A 392 23.98 -13.54 8.98
CA ARG A 392 25.19 -12.71 9.00
C ARG A 392 24.94 -11.34 8.38
N ARG A 393 24.22 -11.30 7.24
CA ARG A 393 23.80 -10.06 6.59
C ARG A 393 22.92 -9.22 7.52
N VAL A 394 21.88 -9.81 8.11
CA VAL A 394 21.01 -9.10 9.07
C VAL A 394 21.84 -8.50 10.20
N LYS A 395 22.75 -9.27 10.79
CA LYS A 395 23.61 -8.79 11.89
C LYS A 395 24.57 -7.67 11.46
N ASP A 396 25.12 -7.70 10.24
CA ASP A 396 25.90 -6.57 9.70
C ASP A 396 25.06 -5.28 9.65
N ARG A 397 23.83 -5.38 9.12
CA ARG A 397 22.93 -4.22 9.01
C ARG A 397 22.50 -3.69 10.37
N LEU A 398 22.13 -4.58 11.29
CA LEU A 398 21.78 -4.22 12.66
C LEU A 398 23.00 -3.68 13.43
N GLY A 399 24.21 -4.14 13.13
CA GLY A 399 25.46 -3.59 13.68
C GLY A 399 25.63 -2.10 13.36
N LYS A 400 25.42 -1.72 12.10
CA LYS A 400 25.43 -0.31 11.64
C LYS A 400 24.28 0.50 12.27
N GLY A 401 23.10 -0.11 12.38
CA GLY A 401 21.96 0.50 13.06
C GLY A 401 22.24 0.81 14.53
N ARG A 402 22.93 -0.09 15.23
CA ARG A 402 23.36 0.11 16.61
C ARG A 402 24.35 1.28 16.73
N GLU A 403 25.36 1.37 15.86
CA GLU A 403 26.30 2.49 15.84
C GLU A 403 25.56 3.83 15.65
N PHE A 404 24.55 3.85 14.77
CA PHE A 404 23.68 5.02 14.61
C PHE A 404 22.90 5.36 15.90
N LEU A 405 22.25 4.36 16.52
CA LEU A 405 21.51 4.53 17.78
C LEU A 405 22.39 5.00 18.94
N GLU A 406 23.65 4.55 19.00
CA GLU A 406 24.63 5.03 19.97
C GLU A 406 24.94 6.53 19.76
N SER A 407 25.00 6.97 18.50
CA SER A 407 25.25 8.38 18.14
C SER A 407 24.06 9.31 18.39
N LEU A 408 22.82 8.79 18.37
CA LEU A 408 21.59 9.57 18.48
C LEU A 408 21.49 10.36 19.78
N LYS A 409 22.12 9.91 20.87
CA LYS A 409 22.16 10.67 22.14
C LYS A 409 22.82 12.04 22.04
N SER A 410 23.62 12.28 21.01
CA SER A 410 24.29 13.56 20.77
C SER A 410 23.66 14.37 19.63
N ARG A 411 22.49 13.96 19.14
CA ARG A 411 21.83 14.53 17.96
C ARG A 411 20.33 14.71 18.19
N ASP A 412 19.74 15.60 17.41
CA ASP A 412 18.28 15.74 17.35
C ASP A 412 17.68 14.61 16.52
N ILE A 413 16.59 14.03 17.01
CA ILE A 413 15.81 13.03 16.27
C ILE A 413 15.12 13.70 15.08
N GLN A 414 15.31 13.14 13.89
CA GLN A 414 14.67 13.60 12.66
C GLN A 414 13.54 12.65 12.29
N THR A 415 12.30 13.02 12.61
CA THR A 415 11.12 12.25 12.20
C THR A 415 10.92 12.31 10.68
N TYR A 416 10.08 11.42 10.17
CA TYR A 416 9.56 11.50 8.81
C TYR A 416 8.71 12.76 8.60
N ASP A 417 8.54 13.20 7.35
CA ASP A 417 7.67 14.33 6.99
C ASP A 417 6.19 13.91 7.05
N ILE A 418 5.67 13.88 8.27
CA ILE A 418 4.28 13.55 8.60
C ILE A 418 3.77 14.63 9.58
N PRO A 419 2.69 15.35 9.26
CA PRO A 419 2.17 16.41 10.12
C PRO A 419 1.84 15.93 11.55
N GLY A 420 2.26 16.71 12.56
CA GLY A 420 1.89 16.48 13.96
C GLY A 420 2.62 15.35 14.68
N ILE A 421 3.49 14.60 13.98
CA ILE A 421 4.27 13.52 14.59
C ILE A 421 5.35 14.08 15.50
N LYS A 422 5.44 13.49 16.71
CA LYS A 422 6.47 13.80 17.69
C LYS A 422 7.53 12.69 17.69
N PRO A 423 8.81 13.01 17.95
CA PRO A 423 9.84 12.00 18.14
C PRO A 423 9.43 10.95 19.18
N ASN A 424 9.70 9.69 18.88
CA ASN A 424 9.46 8.59 19.81
C ASN A 424 10.31 8.79 21.08
N ALA A 425 9.64 8.90 22.23
CA ALA A 425 10.27 9.16 23.52
C ALA A 425 11.20 8.02 23.98
N ASP A 426 10.98 6.78 23.52
CA ASP A 426 11.86 5.65 23.84
C ASP A 426 13.27 5.85 23.29
N LEU A 427 13.41 6.46 22.10
CA LEU A 427 14.71 6.73 21.47
C LEU A 427 15.59 7.66 22.33
N LEU A 428 14.97 8.52 23.15
CA LEU A 428 15.66 9.46 24.03
C LEU A 428 15.89 8.89 25.44
N SER A 429 14.93 8.12 25.93
CA SER A 429 14.90 7.68 27.34
C SER A 429 15.62 6.35 27.58
N ARG A 430 15.72 5.47 26.57
CA ARG A 430 16.30 4.14 26.73
C ARG A 430 17.77 4.10 26.29
N PRO A 431 18.62 3.27 26.94
CA PRO A 431 19.98 3.07 26.46
C PRO A 431 20.00 2.35 25.09
N PRO A 432 21.02 2.60 24.25
CA PRO A 432 21.15 1.91 22.96
C PRO A 432 21.37 0.39 23.14
N PRO A 433 21.10 -0.41 22.09
CA PRO A 433 21.35 -1.86 22.13
C PRO A 433 22.84 -2.17 22.35
N ARG A 434 23.16 -3.27 23.02
CA ARG A 434 24.53 -3.78 23.16
C ARG A 434 24.88 -4.77 22.06
N SER A 435 26.18 -4.96 21.82
CA SER A 435 26.65 -6.07 21.00
C SER A 435 26.20 -7.40 21.62
N GLY A 436 25.56 -8.25 20.82
CA GLY A 436 25.05 -9.54 21.28
C GLY A 436 23.65 -9.50 21.92
N ASP A 437 23.02 -8.32 22.02
CA ASP A 437 21.60 -8.26 22.38
C ASP A 437 20.75 -9.05 21.38
N ALA A 438 19.70 -9.69 21.89
CA ALA A 438 18.73 -10.38 21.07
C ALA A 438 17.99 -9.39 20.16
N PHE A 439 17.65 -9.82 18.95
CA PHE A 439 16.91 -9.02 17.98
C PHE A 439 15.68 -9.76 17.49
N TYR A 440 14.61 -9.05 17.19
CA TYR A 440 13.38 -9.67 16.70
C TYR A 440 13.46 -9.95 15.19
N VAL A 441 12.93 -11.09 14.74
CA VAL A 441 12.82 -11.43 13.32
C VAL A 441 11.40 -11.87 12.98
N ALA A 442 10.80 -11.18 12.01
CA ALA A 442 9.63 -11.68 11.28
C ALA A 442 10.09 -12.42 10.02
N THR A 443 9.60 -13.63 9.78
CA THR A 443 9.98 -14.43 8.61
C THR A 443 8.89 -15.41 8.20
N ASP A 444 8.79 -15.67 6.90
CA ASP A 444 7.99 -16.72 6.31
C ASP A 444 8.76 -18.04 6.11
N GLU A 445 9.99 -18.15 6.63
CA GLU A 445 10.74 -19.41 6.70
C GLU A 445 10.03 -20.44 7.59
N ARG A 446 10.01 -21.69 7.13
CA ARG A 446 9.35 -22.80 7.84
C ARG A 446 10.24 -24.06 7.92
N ASP A 447 11.38 -24.09 7.24
CA ASP A 447 12.34 -25.18 7.40
C ASP A 447 12.90 -25.20 8.83
N PRO A 448 12.76 -26.31 9.59
CA PRO A 448 13.18 -26.36 10.99
C PRO A 448 14.67 -26.07 11.20
N LYS A 449 15.55 -26.51 10.28
CA LYS A 449 17.00 -26.31 10.39
C LYS A 449 17.38 -24.85 10.11
N ALA A 450 16.74 -24.22 9.13
CA ALA A 450 16.88 -22.79 8.88
C ALA A 450 16.40 -21.98 10.10
N MET A 451 15.24 -22.33 10.66
CA MET A 451 14.71 -21.68 11.85
C MET A 451 15.64 -21.82 13.07
N GLU A 452 16.22 -23.00 13.30
CA GLU A 452 17.21 -23.23 14.36
C GLU A 452 18.49 -22.41 14.13
N THR A 453 18.95 -22.31 12.88
CA THR A 453 20.12 -21.51 12.49
C THR A 453 19.88 -20.03 12.79
N ILE A 454 18.70 -19.53 12.43
CA ILE A 454 18.29 -18.14 12.69
C ILE A 454 18.22 -17.87 14.20
N GLN A 455 17.58 -18.76 14.96
CA GLN A 455 17.45 -18.63 16.42
C GLN A 455 18.82 -18.65 17.12
N SER A 456 19.70 -19.58 16.72
CA SER A 456 21.07 -19.71 17.24
C SER A 456 21.92 -18.47 16.95
N GLY A 457 21.55 -17.68 15.94
CA GLY A 457 22.16 -16.39 15.62
C GLY A 457 21.84 -15.24 16.58
N GLY A 458 20.92 -15.45 17.53
CA GLY A 458 20.42 -14.45 18.48
C GLY A 458 19.04 -13.87 18.12
N ALA A 459 18.36 -14.44 17.11
CA ALA A 459 17.03 -14.00 16.70
C ALA A 459 15.95 -14.46 17.69
N VAL A 460 14.93 -13.62 17.83
CA VAL A 460 13.71 -13.87 18.60
C VAL A 460 12.52 -13.89 17.65
N PHE A 461 11.72 -14.94 17.74
CA PHE A 461 10.48 -15.06 16.98
C PHE A 461 9.26 -14.72 17.84
N MET A 462 8.12 -14.46 17.20
CA MET A 462 6.86 -14.25 17.92
C MET A 462 6.53 -15.40 18.88
N LYS A 463 6.76 -16.66 18.48
CA LYS A 463 6.53 -17.83 19.33
C LYS A 463 7.36 -17.83 20.63
N ASP A 464 8.49 -17.12 20.65
CA ASP A 464 9.34 -17.01 21.83
C ASP A 464 8.85 -15.91 22.79
N LEU A 465 7.89 -15.09 22.35
CA LEU A 465 7.32 -13.97 23.09
C LEU A 465 5.86 -14.22 23.49
N LEU A 466 5.13 -15.03 22.73
CA LEU A 466 3.74 -15.39 23.01
C LEU A 466 3.63 -16.24 24.28
N THR A 467 2.62 -15.94 25.09
CA THR A 467 2.20 -16.74 26.25
C THR A 467 0.89 -17.47 25.93
N GLN A 468 0.52 -18.44 26.78
CA GLN A 468 -0.77 -19.12 26.65
C GLN A 468 -1.96 -18.15 26.82
N ASP A 469 -1.81 -17.14 27.68
CA ASP A 469 -2.86 -16.15 27.90
C ASP A 469 -3.06 -15.27 26.67
N ASP A 470 -1.98 -14.84 25.99
CA ASP A 470 -2.12 -14.09 24.74
C ASP A 470 -2.85 -14.91 23.67
N MET A 471 -2.53 -16.20 23.55
CA MET A 471 -3.18 -17.10 22.59
C MET A 471 -4.67 -17.27 22.90
N ARG A 472 -5.05 -17.30 24.18
CA ARG A 472 -6.45 -17.41 24.61
C ARG A 472 -7.22 -16.11 24.40
N ASP A 473 -6.61 -14.98 24.74
CA ASP A 473 -7.23 -13.66 24.62
C ASP A 473 -7.42 -13.27 23.15
N PHE A 474 -6.40 -13.55 22.33
CA PHE A 474 -6.41 -13.18 20.91
C PHE A 474 -7.20 -14.16 20.05
N GLY A 475 -7.12 -15.45 20.38
CA GLY A 475 -7.86 -16.51 19.71
C GLY A 475 -7.19 -17.08 18.46
N TRP A 476 -8.00 -17.78 17.67
CA TRP A 476 -7.56 -18.66 16.58
C TRP A 476 -6.85 -17.96 15.42
N SER A 477 -7.07 -16.65 15.23
CA SER A 477 -6.54 -15.91 14.08
C SER A 477 -5.01 -15.83 14.06
N LEU A 478 -4.33 -15.95 15.22
CA LEU A 478 -2.86 -16.03 15.29
C LEU A 478 -2.28 -17.30 14.65
N MET A 479 -3.09 -18.34 14.46
CA MET A 479 -2.68 -19.54 13.73
C MET A 479 -2.51 -19.27 12.23
N ILE A 480 -3.08 -18.18 11.71
CA ILE A 480 -3.10 -17.87 10.29
C ILE A 480 -1.98 -16.88 9.94
N THR A 481 -1.13 -17.24 8.97
CA THR A 481 0.15 -16.55 8.77
C THR A 481 0.00 -15.11 8.30
N ASP A 482 -0.94 -14.80 7.40
CA ASP A 482 -1.12 -13.44 6.91
C ASP A 482 -1.68 -12.51 8.00
N TYR A 483 -2.53 -13.02 8.89
CA TYR A 483 -3.00 -12.27 10.06
C TYR A 483 -1.87 -12.08 11.08
N ARG A 484 -1.15 -13.16 11.40
CA ARG A 484 0.04 -13.11 12.26
C ARG A 484 1.08 -12.11 11.74
N ALA A 485 1.29 -12.04 10.43
CA ALA A 485 2.19 -11.08 9.82
C ALA A 485 1.76 -9.62 10.07
N ILE A 486 0.47 -9.32 10.29
CA ILE A 486 0.04 -7.98 10.71
C ILE A 486 0.59 -7.69 12.11
N VAL A 487 0.40 -8.60 13.06
CA VAL A 487 0.94 -8.44 14.43
C VAL A 487 2.46 -8.31 14.41
N GLU A 488 3.17 -9.10 13.59
CA GLU A 488 4.62 -9.00 13.43
C GLU A 488 5.07 -7.64 12.86
N GLN A 489 4.31 -7.07 11.92
CA GLN A 489 4.61 -5.74 11.39
C GLN A 489 4.44 -4.66 12.46
N HIS A 490 3.35 -4.72 13.23
CA HIS A 490 3.09 -3.77 14.32
C HIS A 490 4.14 -3.89 15.42
N LEU A 491 4.52 -5.11 15.80
CA LEU A 491 5.63 -5.35 16.72
C LEU A 491 6.93 -4.72 16.19
N LEU A 492 7.30 -4.99 14.95
CA LEU A 492 8.51 -4.44 14.32
C LEU A 492 8.48 -2.90 14.22
N ALA A 493 7.31 -2.28 14.18
CA ALA A 493 7.18 -0.83 14.21
C ALA A 493 7.72 -0.21 15.52
N HIS A 494 7.70 -0.95 16.64
CA HIS A 494 8.27 -0.52 17.92
C HIS A 494 9.80 -0.66 18.01
N SER A 495 10.46 -1.33 17.05
CA SER A 495 11.91 -1.50 17.10
C SER A 495 12.64 -0.15 17.02
N ALA A 496 13.81 -0.02 17.63
CA ALA A 496 14.61 1.20 17.55
C ALA A 496 15.29 1.35 16.18
N PHE A 497 15.68 0.23 15.58
CA PHE A 497 16.21 0.15 14.21
C PHE A 497 15.62 -1.06 13.50
N PHE A 498 15.24 -0.87 12.24
CA PHE A 498 14.58 -1.86 11.40
C PHE A 498 15.34 -2.11 10.10
N TYR A 499 15.49 -3.39 9.76
CA TYR A 499 16.10 -3.83 8.50
C TYR A 499 15.19 -4.77 7.71
N ALA A 500 15.03 -4.57 6.41
CA ALA A 500 14.30 -5.49 5.55
C ALA A 500 14.68 -5.39 4.08
N HIS A 501 14.13 -6.32 3.29
CA HIS A 501 14.27 -6.34 1.84
C HIS A 501 13.31 -5.34 1.16
N ALA A 502 13.85 -4.49 0.27
CA ALA A 502 13.13 -3.47 -0.51
C ALA A 502 12.07 -4.02 -1.48
N MET A 503 12.08 -5.32 -1.82
CA MET A 503 11.01 -5.92 -2.64
C MET A 503 9.84 -6.46 -1.80
N SER A 504 9.93 -6.40 -0.48
CA SER A 504 8.88 -6.95 0.39
C SER A 504 7.81 -5.90 0.71
N SER A 505 6.57 -6.18 0.31
CA SER A 505 5.42 -5.35 0.70
C SER A 505 5.21 -5.27 2.22
N VAL A 506 5.60 -6.29 2.98
CA VAL A 506 5.59 -6.31 4.46
C VAL A 506 6.47 -5.19 5.03
N ALA A 507 7.64 -4.97 4.44
CA ALA A 507 8.58 -3.96 4.90
C ALA A 507 7.99 -2.54 4.80
N GLY A 508 7.22 -2.29 3.74
CA GLY A 508 6.51 -1.03 3.53
C GLY A 508 5.52 -0.67 4.64
N GLY A 509 4.70 -1.63 5.05
CA GLY A 509 3.77 -1.46 6.17
C GLY A 509 4.49 -1.12 7.47
N ILE A 510 5.61 -1.80 7.75
CA ILE A 510 6.44 -1.52 8.93
C ILE A 510 6.97 -0.10 8.89
N VAL A 511 7.57 0.33 7.77
CA VAL A 511 8.12 1.69 7.65
C VAL A 511 7.04 2.77 7.80
N ASN A 512 5.83 2.53 7.26
CA ASN A 512 4.70 3.45 7.44
C ASN A 512 4.33 3.61 8.93
N MET A 513 4.17 2.50 9.65
CA MET A 513 3.86 2.53 11.08
C MET A 513 4.97 3.14 11.93
N ARG A 514 6.24 2.85 11.59
CA ARG A 514 7.41 3.51 12.23
C ARG A 514 7.35 5.02 12.05
N GLY A 515 6.98 5.48 10.86
CA GLY A 515 6.77 6.89 10.58
C GLY A 515 5.69 7.50 11.45
N GLY A 516 4.50 6.86 11.50
CA GLY A 516 3.40 7.28 12.35
C GLY A 516 3.72 7.26 13.85
N ALA A 517 4.61 6.36 14.29
CA ALA A 517 5.07 6.26 15.67
C ALA A 517 6.23 7.22 16.03
N GLY A 518 6.67 8.08 15.10
CA GLY A 518 7.71 9.06 15.38
C GLY A 518 9.14 8.49 15.42
N ALA A 519 9.40 7.39 14.72
CA ALA A 519 10.76 6.90 14.55
C ALA A 519 11.64 7.91 13.79
N ASP A 520 12.95 7.89 14.05
CA ASP A 520 13.92 8.64 13.26
C ASP A 520 13.99 8.07 11.84
N ARG A 521 13.96 8.94 10.82
CA ARG A 521 13.89 8.54 9.42
C ARG A 521 15.08 7.70 8.93
N HIS A 522 16.22 7.74 9.63
CA HIS A 522 17.41 6.96 9.31
C HIS A 522 17.46 5.60 10.01
N THR A 523 16.46 5.27 10.82
CA THR A 523 16.40 4.00 11.56
C THR A 523 15.64 2.90 10.82
N SER A 524 15.31 3.11 9.55
CA SER A 524 14.71 2.10 8.67
C SER A 524 15.60 1.90 7.46
N LEU A 525 16.13 0.68 7.28
CA LEU A 525 16.94 0.31 6.13
C LEU A 525 16.20 -0.72 5.27
N LEU A 526 15.93 -0.36 4.02
CA LEU A 526 15.35 -1.22 3.00
C LEU A 526 16.39 -1.44 1.91
N ASP A 527 16.85 -2.67 1.70
CA ASP A 527 17.89 -3.00 0.72
C ASP A 527 17.61 -4.18 -0.23
#